data_AF-A0A7C3WYM2-F1
#
_entry.id   AF-A0A7C3WYM2-F1
#
_cell.length_a   1.000
_cell.length_b   1.000
_cell.length_c   1.000
_cell.angle_alpha   90.00
_cell.angle_beta   90.00
_cell.angle_gamma   90.00
#
_symmetry.space_group_name_H-M   'P 1'
#
loop_
_entity.id
_entity.type
_entity.pdbx_description
1 polymer ?
#
loop_
_entity_poly.entity_id
_entity_poly.type
_entity_poly.pdbx_seq_one_letter_code
_entity_poly.pdbx_strand_id
1 'polypeptide(L)' 'MVKKIITRFIIAKKKGKIKGRFYKSPRIYLSTKLTDDSNFPFKEGDKILVKIQGKKLMIEKYSGKTKKRK' A
#
# COMPACT_ATOMS: atom_id res chain seq x y z
N MET A 1 8.87 16.38 6.93
CA MET A 1 7.42 16.16 6.75
C MET A 1 7.01 16.33 5.29
N VAL A 2 6.93 15.22 4.57
CA VAL A 2 6.36 15.15 3.21
C VAL A 2 4.83 15.22 3.28
N LYS A 3 4.22 16.20 2.61
CA LYS A 3 2.74 16.34 2.56
C LYS A 3 2.09 15.54 1.41
N LYS A 4 2.77 15.43 0.27
CA LYS A 4 2.32 14.71 -0.92
C LYS A 4 3.50 14.32 -1.81
N ILE A 5 3.37 13.23 -2.55
CA ILE A 5 4.35 12.81 -3.55
C ILE A 5 3.64 12.13 -4.72
N ILE A 6 4.15 12.32 -5.93
CA ILE A 6 3.69 11.59 -7.12
C ILE A 6 4.45 10.28 -7.18
N THR A 7 3.76 9.17 -7.40
CA THR A 7 4.37 7.86 -7.56
C THR A 7 3.75 7.09 -8.71
N ARG A 8 4.38 5.98 -9.08
CA ARG A 8 3.95 5.10 -10.18
C ARG A 8 3.06 3.99 -9.65
N PHE A 9 1.94 3.80 -10.35
CA PHE A 9 1.13 2.60 -10.26
C PHE A 9 1.61 1.61 -11.31
N ILE A 10 2.00 0.41 -10.87
CA ILE A 10 2.50 -0.63 -11.77
C ILE A 10 1.66 -1.90 -11.62
N ILE A 11 1.48 -2.62 -12.72
CA ILE A 11 0.83 -3.93 -12.72
C ILE A 11 1.89 -4.98 -13.01
N ALA A 12 2.36 -5.67 -11.98
CA ALA A 12 3.26 -6.79 -12.16
C ALA A 12 2.47 -8.01 -12.66
N LYS A 13 2.96 -8.67 -13.71
CA LYS A 13 2.44 -9.96 -14.14
C LYS A 13 3.20 -11.05 -13.40
N LYS A 14 2.51 -11.85 -12.59
CA LYS A 14 3.13 -13.02 -11.95
C LYS A 14 2.61 -14.29 -12.61
N LYS A 15 3.51 -15.23 -12.89
CA LYS A 15 3.16 -16.57 -13.37
C LYS A 15 2.28 -17.24 -12.31
N GLY A 16 1.09 -17.66 -12.71
CA GLY A 16 0.21 -18.47 -11.88
C GLY A 16 0.73 -19.90 -11.77
N LYS A 17 0.21 -20.65 -10.80
CA LYS A 17 0.53 -22.08 -10.63
C LYS A 17 0.03 -22.95 -11.80
N ILE A 18 -0.98 -22.47 -12.54
CA ILE A 18 -1.54 -23.15 -13.73
C ILE A 18 -0.80 -22.63 -14.97
N LYS A 19 -0.28 -23.55 -15.78
CA LYS A 19 0.42 -23.25 -17.04
C LYS A 19 -0.44 -22.33 -17.91
N GLY A 20 0.12 -21.19 -18.32
CA GLY A 20 -0.56 -20.20 -19.17
C GLY A 20 -1.40 -19.14 -18.44
N ARG A 21 -1.66 -19.28 -17.13
CA ARG A 21 -2.35 -18.22 -16.35
C ARG A 21 -1.35 -17.25 -15.75
N PHE A 22 -1.58 -15.96 -15.93
CA PHE A 22 -0.87 -14.89 -15.24
C PHE A 22 -1.85 -14.13 -14.36
N TYR A 23 -1.48 -13.87 -13.10
CA TYR A 23 -2.24 -12.97 -12.26
C TYR A 23 -1.63 -11.58 -12.29
N LYS A 24 -2.52 -10.57 -12.36
CA LYS A 24 -2.15 -9.17 -12.21
C LYS A 24 -1.93 -8.90 -10.72
N SER A 25 -0.77 -8.35 -10.39
CA SER A 25 -0.42 -7.89 -9.04
C SER A 25 -0.21 -6.37 -9.13
N PRO A 26 -1.26 -5.57 -8.89
CA PRO A 26 -1.13 -4.13 -8.77
C PRO A 26 -0.20 -3.78 -7.61
N ARG A 27 0.73 -2.85 -7.84
CA ARG A 27 1.66 -2.35 -6.83
C ARG A 27 1.74 -0.84 -6.93
N ILE A 28 1.84 -0.20 -5.77
CA ILE A 28 2.17 1.22 -5.64
C ILE A 28 3.58 1.26 -5.07
N TYR A 29 4.48 1.95 -5.77
CA TYR A 29 5.81 2.20 -5.22
C TYR A 29 5.71 3.33 -4.20
N LEU A 30 6.30 3.17 -3.02
CA LEU A 30 6.44 4.24 -2.05
C LEU A 30 7.92 4.62 -2.01
N SER A 31 8.25 5.87 -2.29
CA SER A 31 9.64 6.34 -2.27
C SER A 31 10.19 6.35 -0.84
N THR A 32 11.49 6.14 -0.68
CA THR A 32 12.22 6.25 0.61
C THR A 32 11.93 7.56 1.33
N LYS A 33 11.85 8.69 0.60
CA LYS A 33 11.46 9.99 1.15
C LYS A 33 10.11 10.00 1.88
N LEU A 34 9.19 9.10 1.50
CA LEU A 34 7.88 8.93 2.14
C LEU A 34 7.95 7.90 3.27
N THR A 35 8.63 6.76 3.04
CA THR A 35 8.70 5.66 4.00
C THR A 35 9.65 5.91 5.16
N ASP A 36 10.58 6.85 5.03
CA ASP A 36 11.55 7.24 6.06
C ASP A 36 11.16 8.57 6.73
N ASP A 37 10.05 9.19 6.33
CA ASP A 37 9.56 10.40 7.00
C ASP A 37 9.16 10.08 8.44
N SER A 38 9.66 10.88 9.39
CA SER A 38 9.46 10.66 10.82
C SER A 38 8.00 10.58 11.24
N ASN A 39 7.10 11.22 10.49
CA ASN A 39 5.68 11.24 10.82
C ASN A 39 4.94 10.00 10.33
N PHE A 40 5.54 9.23 9.41
CA PHE A 40 4.89 8.04 8.85
C PHE A 40 5.88 6.97 8.35
N PRO A 41 6.77 6.46 9.23
CA PRO A 41 7.79 5.52 8.77
C PRO A 41 7.19 4.12 8.63
N PHE A 42 7.07 3.61 7.39
CA PHE A 42 6.78 2.20 7.14
C PHE A 42 8.07 1.41 7.25
N LYS A 43 8.09 0.41 8.14
CA LYS A 43 9.17 -0.56 8.18
C LYS A 43 8.78 -1.81 7.41
N GLU A 44 9.77 -2.51 6.89
CA GLU A 44 9.54 -3.82 6.31
C GLU A 44 8.88 -4.74 7.34
N GLY A 45 7.82 -5.45 6.93
CA GLY A 45 7.02 -6.31 7.82
C GLY A 45 5.90 -5.60 8.58
N ASP A 46 5.83 -4.26 8.56
CA ASP A 46 4.70 -3.55 9.18
C ASP A 46 3.37 -3.95 8.54
N LYS A 47 2.36 -4.19 9.37
CA LYS A 47 0.98 -4.33 8.90
C LYS A 47 0.44 -2.94 8.57
N ILE A 48 -0.17 -2.81 7.40
CA ILE A 48 -0.78 -1.56 6.94
C ILE A 48 -2.28 -1.77 6.72
N LEU A 49 -3.06 -0.74 7.05
CA LEU A 49 -4.48 -0.68 6.72
C LEU A 49 -4.63 0.12 5.43
N VAL A 50 -5.23 -0.48 4.42
CA VAL A 50 -5.58 0.20 3.18
C VAL A 50 -7.10 0.33 3.12
N LYS A 51 -7.60 1.55 2.99
CA LYS A 51 -9.04 1.83 2.89
C LYS A 51 -9.37 2.81 1.78
N ILE A 52 -10.57 2.68 1.23
CA ILE A 52 -11.12 3.63 0.26
C ILE A 52 -11.95 4.67 1.01
N GLN A 53 -11.67 5.95 0.76
CA GLN A 53 -12.49 7.06 1.25
C GLN A 53 -12.85 7.97 0.07
N GLY A 54 -14.09 7.83 -0.42
CA GLY A 54 -14.53 8.49 -1.65
C GLY A 54 -13.65 8.09 -2.84
N LYS A 55 -13.03 9.08 -3.50
CA LYS A 55 -12.11 8.87 -4.63
C LYS A 55 -10.64 8.72 -4.22
N LYS A 56 -10.36 8.50 -2.92
CA LYS A 56 -8.99 8.42 -2.39
C LYS A 56 -8.71 7.02 -1.85
N LEU A 57 -7.48 6.54 -2.10
CA LEU A 57 -6.91 5.39 -1.41
C LEU A 57 -6.08 5.91 -0.24
N MET A 58 -6.44 5.54 0.98
CA MET A 58 -5.70 5.93 2.19
C MET A 58 -4.95 4.72 2.75
N ILE A 59 -3.69 4.93 3.07
CA ILE A 59 -2.82 3.93 3.68
C ILE A 59 -2.47 4.43 5.09
N GLU A 60 -2.74 3.61 6.09
CA GLU A 60 -2.58 3.91 7.52
C GLU A 60 -1.75 2.80 8.19
N LYS A 61 -1.07 3.10 9.31
CA LYS A 61 -0.47 2.05 10.14
C LYS A 61 -1.59 1.20 10.75
N TYR A 62 -1.47 -0.12 10.65
CA TYR A 62 -2.45 -1.01 11.26
C TYR A 62 -2.16 -1.13 12.77
N SER A 63 -3.00 -0.53 13.61
CA SER A 63 -2.83 -0.53 15.07
C SER A 63 -3.52 -1.72 15.77
N GLY A 64 -3.98 -2.74 15.04
CA GLY A 64 -4.64 -3.92 15.60
C GLY A 64 -6.03 -3.69 16.19
N LYS A 65 -6.42 -2.43 16.44
CA LYS A 65 -7.76 -2.08 16.91
C LYS A 65 -8.70 -1.94 15.71
N THR A 66 -9.25 -3.07 15.27
CA THR A 66 -10.35 -3.08 14.29
C THR A 66 -11.56 -2.39 14.95
N LYS A 67 -11.77 -1.09 14.69
CA LYS A 67 -13.05 -0.46 15.02
C LYS A 67 -14.12 -1.23 14.25
N LYS A 68 -14.89 -2.07 14.94
CA LYS A 68 -16.19 -2.55 14.46
C LYS A 68 -16.97 -1.29 14.08
N ARG A 69 -17.21 -1.10 12.78
CA ARG A 69 -18.21 -0.13 12.33
C ARG A 69 -19.54 -0.64 12.88
N LYS A 70 -20.13 0.11 13.82
CA LYS A 70 -21.57 0.08 14.09
C LYS A 70 -22.28 0.71 12.89
#